data_AF-A0A6I6DZU6-F1
#
_entry.id   AF-A0A6I6DZU6-F1
#
_cell.length_a   1.000
_cell.length_b   1.000
_cell.length_c   1.000
_cell.angle_alpha   90.00
_cell.angle_beta   90.00
_cell.angle_gamma   90.00
#
_symmetry.space_group_name_H-M   'P 1'
#
loop_
_entity.id
_entity.type
_entity.pdbx_description
1 polymer ?
#
loop_
_entity_poly.entity_id
_entity_poly.type
_entity_poly.pdbx_seq_one_letter_code
_entity_poly.pdbx_strand_id
1 'polypeptide(L)'
;MPSKDRLTAIVLVLIVWGFAGALFGALFSGLHRILLVMGLTGGWALILAAAAASMTTTAFYSAMPVALIGSMAGVLASIGYLIVIGHDIDLLRISGLAAGAGVLAGGFYSWMVAGSSRPLAETLIGLFTGLLAAILLSLVLWFLGEPVGVFALAAGLVALVGALFELSERWLVRLGIAWLPGVVSAPLVAGLLANVVAGSIWIIGNTTVTALDAHTQQAIEQVLQDIPPGLLGGMLGGSMTGLLLEILGFRLEDEI
;
A
#
# COMPACT_ATOMS: atom_id res chain seq x y z
N MET A 1 -24.53 -18.18 -26.30
CA MET A 1 -23.47 -17.17 -26.47
C MET A 1 -22.86 -16.84 -25.10
N PRO A 2 -21.95 -17.67 -24.56
CA PRO A 2 -21.29 -17.45 -23.27
C PRO A 2 -19.89 -16.80 -23.38
N SER A 3 -19.46 -16.38 -24.58
CA SER A 3 -18.07 -15.97 -24.85
C SER A 3 -17.77 -14.50 -24.55
N LYS A 4 -18.76 -13.60 -24.62
CA LYS A 4 -18.53 -12.17 -24.41
C LYS A 4 -18.44 -11.83 -22.92
N ASP A 5 -19.39 -12.30 -22.13
CA ASP A 5 -19.46 -12.04 -20.69
C ASP A 5 -18.23 -12.60 -19.97
N ARG A 6 -17.81 -13.83 -20.32
CA ARG A 6 -16.60 -14.44 -19.77
C ARG A 6 -15.32 -13.69 -20.13
N LEU A 7 -15.24 -13.16 -21.35
CA LEU A 7 -14.10 -12.35 -21.79
C LEU A 7 -14.08 -11.02 -21.05
N THR A 8 -15.24 -10.37 -20.89
CA THR A 8 -15.39 -9.15 -20.09
C THR A 8 -14.98 -9.37 -18.64
N ALA A 9 -15.40 -10.46 -18.00
CA ALA A 9 -15.01 -10.81 -16.64
C ALA A 9 -13.48 -10.99 -16.51
N ILE A 10 -12.85 -11.78 -17.39
CA ILE A 10 -11.40 -12.00 -17.38
C ILE A 10 -10.64 -10.67 -17.57
N VAL A 11 -11.08 -9.82 -18.50
CA VAL A 11 -10.45 -8.52 -18.75
C VAL A 11 -10.61 -7.60 -17.53
N LEU A 12 -11.79 -7.57 -16.91
CA LEU A 12 -12.04 -6.77 -15.70
C LEU A 12 -11.13 -7.24 -14.56
N VAL A 13 -11.05 -8.54 -14.31
CA VAL A 13 -10.18 -9.15 -13.30
C VAL A 13 -8.72 -8.78 -13.54
N LEU A 14 -8.24 -8.92 -14.77
CA LEU A 14 -6.86 -8.59 -15.13
C LEU A 14 -6.54 -7.11 -14.90
N ILE A 15 -7.48 -6.22 -15.25
CA ILE A 15 -7.32 -4.78 -15.08
C ILE A 15 -7.33 -4.43 -13.59
N VAL A 16 -8.37 -4.82 -12.85
CA VAL A 16 -8.52 -4.43 -11.44
C VAL A 16 -7.39 -4.99 -10.59
N TRP A 17 -7.11 -6.30 -10.69
CA TRP A 17 -6.03 -6.92 -9.92
C TRP A 17 -4.65 -6.52 -10.43
N GLY A 18 -4.50 -6.31 -11.75
CA GLY A 18 -3.26 -5.80 -12.32
C GLY A 18 -2.91 -4.41 -11.80
N PHE A 19 -3.87 -3.47 -11.80
CA PHE A 19 -3.64 -2.12 -11.27
C PHE A 19 -3.45 -2.11 -9.75
N ALA A 20 -4.20 -2.92 -9.01
CA ALA A 20 -4.02 -3.08 -7.57
C ALA A 20 -2.62 -3.60 -7.24
N GLY A 21 -2.20 -4.66 -7.96
CA GLY A 21 -0.88 -5.22 -7.85
C GLY A 21 0.21 -4.23 -8.26
N ALA A 22 0.00 -3.43 -9.30
CA ALA A 22 0.94 -2.40 -9.73
C ALA A 22 1.15 -1.33 -8.65
N LEU A 23 0.08 -0.84 -8.03
CA LEU A 23 0.13 0.13 -6.95
C LEU A 23 0.86 -0.44 -5.72
N PHE A 24 0.50 -1.66 -5.31
CA PHE A 24 1.19 -2.36 -4.23
C PHE A 24 2.68 -2.51 -4.55
N GLY A 25 3.01 -3.01 -5.74
CA GLY A 25 4.38 -3.32 -6.14
C GLY A 25 5.26 -2.08 -6.16
N ALA A 26 4.75 -0.96 -6.67
CA ALA A 26 5.44 0.33 -6.64
C ALA A 26 5.69 0.80 -5.20
N LEU A 27 4.66 0.74 -4.34
CA LEU A 27 4.76 1.16 -2.94
C LEU A 27 5.73 0.27 -2.14
N PHE A 28 5.61 -1.05 -2.31
CA PHE A 28 6.51 -2.03 -1.70
C PHE A 28 7.96 -1.76 -2.10
N SER A 29 8.25 -1.64 -3.39
CA SER A 29 9.62 -1.41 -3.86
C SER A 29 10.21 -0.12 -3.31
N GLY A 30 9.43 0.97 -3.33
CA GLY A 30 9.87 2.24 -2.77
C GLY A 30 10.18 2.16 -1.28
N LEU A 31 9.26 1.61 -0.49
CA LEU A 31 9.43 1.44 0.96
C LEU A 31 10.57 0.48 1.30
N HIS A 32 10.67 -0.65 0.61
CA HIS A 32 11.73 -1.64 0.80
C HIS A 32 13.09 -0.98 0.58
N ARG A 33 13.23 -0.20 -0.49
CA ARG A 33 14.48 0.48 -0.79
C ARG A 33 14.82 1.57 0.22
N ILE A 34 13.85 2.36 0.65
CA ILE A 34 14.05 3.36 1.73
C ILE A 34 14.52 2.67 3.02
N LEU A 35 13.90 1.57 3.42
CA LEU A 35 14.28 0.84 4.64
C LEU A 35 15.70 0.28 4.54
N LEU A 36 16.10 -0.24 3.38
CA LEU A 36 17.48 -0.68 3.13
C LEU A 36 18.49 0.46 3.26
N VAL A 37 18.16 1.65 2.69
CA VAL A 37 19.00 2.85 2.82
C VAL A 37 19.11 3.31 4.28
N MET A 38 18.04 3.19 5.06
CA MET A 38 18.05 3.49 6.50
C MET A 38 18.85 2.47 7.33
N GLY A 39 19.46 1.47 6.70
CA GLY A 39 20.30 0.49 7.36
C GLY A 39 19.52 -0.68 7.97
N LEU A 40 18.21 -0.82 7.71
CA LEU A 40 17.51 -2.06 8.03
C LEU A 40 18.00 -3.14 7.07
N THR A 41 18.77 -4.08 7.62
CA THR A 41 19.32 -5.22 6.87
C THR A 41 18.58 -6.51 7.19
N GLY A 42 18.75 -7.51 6.32
CA GLY A 42 18.07 -8.81 6.43
C GLY A 42 16.60 -8.77 6.00
N GLY A 43 15.82 -9.77 6.43
CA GLY A 43 14.41 -9.91 6.03
C GLY A 43 13.47 -8.84 6.60
N TRP A 44 13.92 -8.03 7.57
CA TRP A 44 13.07 -7.01 8.23
C TRP A 44 12.62 -5.90 7.29
N ALA A 45 13.49 -5.44 6.39
CA ALA A 45 13.11 -4.42 5.40
C ALA A 45 11.99 -4.95 4.50
N LEU A 46 12.07 -6.20 4.07
CA LEU A 46 11.05 -6.87 3.26
C LEU A 46 9.74 -6.99 4.03
N ILE A 47 9.79 -7.47 5.28
CA ILE A 47 8.61 -7.64 6.15
C ILE A 47 7.89 -6.33 6.39
N LEU A 48 8.61 -5.27 6.78
CA LEU A 48 8.01 -3.98 7.08
C LEU A 48 7.48 -3.28 5.83
N ALA A 49 8.22 -3.34 4.71
CA ALA A 49 7.76 -2.78 3.45
C ALA A 49 6.49 -3.48 2.93
N ALA A 50 6.45 -4.82 2.99
CA ALA A 50 5.30 -5.61 2.59
C ALA A 50 4.08 -5.33 3.47
N ALA A 51 4.29 -5.28 4.78
CA ALA A 51 3.26 -4.97 5.76
C ALA A 51 2.66 -3.58 5.51
N ALA A 52 3.51 -2.57 5.34
CA ALA A 52 3.08 -1.20 5.06
C ALA A 52 2.38 -1.09 3.70
N ALA A 53 2.94 -1.67 2.64
CA ALA A 53 2.35 -1.64 1.31
C ALA A 53 0.98 -2.33 1.29
N SER A 54 0.87 -3.52 1.88
CA SER A 54 -0.38 -4.27 1.99
C SER A 54 -1.45 -3.50 2.75
N MET A 55 -1.08 -3.00 3.93
CA MET A 55 -1.96 -2.17 4.77
C MET A 55 -2.49 -0.96 4.00
N THR A 56 -1.64 -0.23 3.30
CA THR A 56 -2.02 0.94 2.50
C THR A 56 -2.92 0.57 1.32
N THR A 57 -2.56 -0.46 0.55
CA THR A 57 -3.34 -0.89 -0.61
C THR A 57 -4.73 -1.35 -0.18
N THR A 58 -4.82 -2.17 0.88
CA THR A 58 -6.12 -2.59 1.41
C THR A 58 -6.95 -1.39 1.87
N ALA A 59 -6.36 -0.44 2.59
CA ALA A 59 -7.07 0.76 3.03
C ALA A 59 -7.66 1.57 1.86
N PHE A 60 -6.95 1.66 0.72
CA PHE A 60 -7.44 2.34 -0.48
C PHE A 60 -8.67 1.66 -1.10
N TYR A 61 -8.66 0.32 -1.19
CA TYR A 61 -9.74 -0.43 -1.83
C TYR A 61 -10.95 -0.59 -0.92
N SER A 62 -10.71 -0.84 0.36
CA SER A 62 -11.75 -1.28 1.29
C SER A 62 -12.47 -0.10 1.97
N ALA A 63 -11.80 1.05 2.04
CA ALA A 63 -12.32 2.26 2.66
C ALA A 63 -12.21 3.49 1.74
N MET A 64 -12.54 3.32 0.45
CA MET A 64 -12.30 4.33 -0.59
C MET A 64 -12.68 5.77 -0.20
N PRO A 65 -13.85 6.09 0.39
CA PRO A 65 -14.15 7.48 0.79
C PRO A 65 -13.19 8.03 1.83
N VAL A 66 -12.87 7.25 2.86
CA VAL A 66 -11.92 7.62 3.91
C VAL A 66 -10.51 7.76 3.33
N ALA A 67 -10.15 6.86 2.42
CA ALA A 67 -8.87 6.88 1.75
C ALA A 67 -8.66 8.13 0.92
N LEU A 68 -9.66 8.52 0.13
CA LEU A 68 -9.63 9.76 -0.64
C LEU A 68 -9.50 10.99 0.27
N ILE A 69 -10.24 11.05 1.39
CA ILE A 69 -10.14 12.14 2.36
C ILE A 69 -8.73 12.21 2.95
N GLY A 70 -8.17 11.08 3.38
CA GLY A 70 -6.82 10.99 3.91
C GLY A 70 -5.78 11.42 2.88
N SER A 71 -5.86 10.92 1.66
CA SER A 71 -4.95 11.30 0.57
C SER A 71 -5.05 12.79 0.24
N MET A 72 -6.26 13.35 0.13
CA MET A 72 -6.46 14.78 -0.10
C MET A 72 -5.87 15.62 1.03
N ALA A 73 -6.11 15.23 2.29
CA ALA A 73 -5.52 15.90 3.45
C ALA A 73 -3.99 15.86 3.41
N GLY A 74 -3.41 14.70 3.05
CA GLY A 74 -1.97 14.54 2.87
C GLY A 74 -1.40 15.43 1.77
N VAL A 75 -2.06 15.50 0.61
CA VAL A 75 -1.66 16.37 -0.50
C VAL A 75 -1.71 17.84 -0.07
N LEU A 76 -2.83 18.29 0.50
CA LEU A 76 -3.02 19.69 0.89
C LEU A 76 -2.05 20.11 2.00
N ALA A 77 -1.85 19.27 3.01
CA ALA A 77 -0.90 19.54 4.09
C ALA A 77 0.54 19.59 3.57
N SER A 78 0.92 18.68 2.67
CA SER A 78 2.26 18.63 2.10
C SER A 78 2.55 19.82 1.19
N ILE A 79 1.62 20.16 0.29
CA ILE A 79 1.75 21.35 -0.56
C ILE A 79 1.76 22.62 0.28
N GLY A 80 0.88 22.72 1.30
CA GLY A 80 0.85 23.84 2.22
C GLY A 80 2.17 24.01 2.99
N TYR A 81 2.77 22.90 3.45
CA TYR A 81 4.09 22.91 4.07
C TYR A 81 5.15 23.49 3.14
N LEU A 82 5.21 23.00 1.90
CA LEU A 82 6.18 23.45 0.90
C LEU A 82 6.02 24.94 0.54
N ILE A 83 4.79 25.45 0.53
CA ILE A 83 4.50 26.88 0.28
C ILE A 83 4.97 27.76 1.46
N VAL A 84 4.72 27.33 2.70
CA VAL A 84 4.95 28.16 3.90
C VAL A 84 6.40 28.10 4.37
N ILE A 85 6.97 26.90 4.44
CA ILE A 85 8.30 26.65 5.02
C ILE A 85 9.39 26.64 3.94
N GLY A 86 9.01 26.50 2.67
CA GLY A 86 9.93 26.48 1.55
C GLY A 86 10.53 25.09 1.31
N HIS A 87 11.76 25.05 0.77
CA HIS A 87 12.41 23.84 0.26
C HIS A 87 13.22 23.06 1.32
N ASP A 88 13.17 23.44 2.59
CA ASP A 88 13.82 22.68 3.67
C ASP A 88 12.88 21.55 4.12
N ILE A 89 12.91 20.45 3.35
CA ILE A 89 11.91 19.39 3.44
C ILE A 89 12.33 18.34 4.49
N ASP A 90 11.99 18.62 5.75
CA ASP A 90 12.08 17.63 6.84
C ASP A 90 10.94 16.59 6.71
N LEU A 91 11.32 15.34 6.46
CA LEU A 91 10.39 14.21 6.30
C LEU A 91 9.47 14.07 7.52
N LEU A 92 9.99 14.23 8.73
CA LEU A 92 9.22 14.02 9.95
C LEU A 92 8.15 15.12 10.14
N ARG A 93 8.47 16.35 9.73
CA ARG A 93 7.53 17.47 9.82
C ARG A 93 6.42 17.36 8.78
N ILE A 94 6.77 17.10 7.52
CA ILE A 94 5.77 17.00 6.44
C ILE A 94 4.84 15.80 6.68
N SER A 95 5.41 14.64 7.08
CA SER A 95 4.62 13.44 7.45
C SER A 95 3.74 13.67 8.67
N GLY A 96 4.28 14.27 9.74
CA GLY A 96 3.52 14.55 10.97
C GLY A 96 2.36 15.51 10.74
N LEU A 97 2.57 16.58 9.96
CA LEU A 97 1.52 17.53 9.59
C LEU A 97 0.45 16.88 8.72
N ALA A 98 0.85 16.10 7.72
CA ALA A 98 -0.08 15.37 6.87
C ALA A 98 -0.88 14.33 7.66
N ALA A 99 -0.23 13.54 8.50
CA ALA A 99 -0.91 12.58 9.36
C ALA A 99 -1.92 13.27 10.29
N GLY A 100 -1.53 14.38 10.92
CA GLY A 100 -2.42 15.19 11.75
C GLY A 100 -3.63 15.73 10.97
N ALA A 101 -3.41 16.29 9.78
CA ALA A 101 -4.47 16.76 8.90
C ALA A 101 -5.41 15.61 8.48
N GLY A 102 -4.86 14.43 8.16
CA GLY A 102 -5.63 13.23 7.84
C GLY A 102 -6.48 12.74 9.01
N VAL A 103 -5.93 12.71 10.23
CA VAL A 103 -6.68 12.36 11.44
C VAL A 103 -7.83 13.34 11.67
N LEU A 104 -7.60 14.64 11.54
CA LEU A 104 -8.64 15.65 11.68
C LEU A 104 -9.75 15.49 10.63
N ALA A 105 -9.37 15.30 9.37
CA ALA A 105 -10.31 15.13 8.26
C ALA A 105 -11.12 13.82 8.39
N GLY A 106 -10.47 12.71 8.76
CA GLY A 106 -11.13 11.43 9.03
C GLY A 106 -12.02 11.47 10.28
N GLY A 107 -11.64 12.25 11.30
CA GLY A 107 -12.49 12.56 12.46
C GLY A 107 -13.75 13.29 12.07
N PHE A 108 -13.62 14.35 11.27
CA PHE A 108 -14.77 15.08 10.73
C PHE A 108 -15.68 14.16 9.89
N TYR A 109 -15.11 13.30 9.05
CA TYR A 109 -15.88 12.31 8.29
C TYR A 109 -16.65 11.34 9.20
N SER A 110 -15.99 10.77 10.21
CA SER A 110 -16.61 9.84 11.17
C SER A 110 -17.71 10.47 12.02
N TRP A 111 -17.72 11.80 12.14
CA TRP A 111 -18.77 12.55 12.81
C TRP A 111 -19.99 12.76 11.90
N MET A 112 -19.78 12.95 10.59
CA MET A 112 -20.87 13.15 9.62
C MET A 112 -21.53 11.84 9.17
N VAL A 113 -20.76 10.76 9.05
CA VAL A 113 -21.22 9.45 8.57
C VAL A 113 -21.17 8.47 9.73
N ALA A 114 -22.21 7.64 9.88
CA ALA A 114 -22.24 6.62 10.94
C ALA A 114 -20.94 5.79 10.93
N GLY A 115 -20.19 5.87 12.04
CA GLY A 115 -18.87 5.25 12.14
C GLY A 115 -18.94 3.74 11.90
N SER A 116 -18.10 3.25 11.00
CA SER A 116 -17.94 1.82 10.71
C SER A 116 -16.55 1.38 11.15
N SER A 117 -16.43 0.25 11.84
CA SER A 117 -15.14 -0.36 12.19
C SER A 117 -14.48 -1.06 11.01
N ARG A 118 -15.20 -1.25 9.90
CA ARG A 118 -14.78 -1.97 8.70
C ARG A 118 -13.47 -1.45 8.08
N PRO A 119 -13.27 -0.12 7.87
CA PRO A 119 -12.02 0.42 7.31
C PRO A 119 -10.76 -0.02 8.06
N LEU A 120 -10.79 0.07 9.38
CA LEU A 120 -9.64 -0.26 10.22
C LEU A 120 -9.45 -1.78 10.30
N ALA A 121 -10.53 -2.55 10.38
CA ALA A 121 -10.47 -4.00 10.37
C ALA A 121 -9.80 -4.52 9.08
N GLU A 122 -10.22 -4.04 7.92
CA GLU A 122 -9.65 -4.44 6.63
C GLU A 122 -8.19 -3.96 6.50
N THR A 123 -7.88 -2.73 6.91
CA THR A 123 -6.49 -2.22 6.95
C THR A 123 -5.58 -3.11 7.80
N LEU A 124 -6.05 -3.60 8.95
CA LEU A 124 -5.31 -4.53 9.81
C LEU A 124 -5.18 -5.93 9.19
N ILE A 125 -6.16 -6.37 8.40
CA ILE A 125 -6.04 -7.62 7.64
C ILE A 125 -4.95 -7.47 6.58
N GLY A 126 -4.94 -6.36 5.85
CA GLY A 126 -3.86 -6.02 4.92
C GLY A 126 -2.50 -6.06 5.60
N LEU A 127 -2.37 -5.45 6.79
CA LEU A 127 -1.16 -5.54 7.60
C LEU A 127 -0.76 -7.00 7.90
N PHE A 128 -1.70 -7.81 8.37
CA PHE A 128 -1.45 -9.19 8.76
C PHE A 128 -1.07 -10.08 7.57
N THR A 129 -1.77 -9.96 6.45
CA THR A 129 -1.49 -10.72 5.22
C THR A 129 -0.16 -10.29 4.62
N GLY A 130 0.18 -9.00 4.67
CA GLY A 130 1.47 -8.46 4.28
C GLY A 130 2.62 -9.04 5.11
N LEU A 131 2.47 -9.05 6.44
CA LEU A 131 3.44 -9.66 7.36
C LEU A 131 3.61 -11.15 7.08
N LEU A 132 2.52 -11.90 7.01
CA LEU A 132 2.56 -13.34 6.80
C LEU A 132 3.17 -13.70 5.45
N ALA A 133 2.77 -13.00 4.38
CA ALA A 133 3.31 -13.17 3.04
C ALA A 133 4.82 -12.91 3.03
N ALA A 134 5.25 -11.81 3.64
CA ALA A 134 6.67 -11.47 3.69
C ALA A 134 7.51 -12.44 4.50
N ILE A 135 7.00 -12.96 5.62
CA ILE A 135 7.67 -13.98 6.42
C ILE A 135 7.84 -15.26 5.60
N LEU A 136 6.78 -15.72 4.94
CA LEU A 136 6.83 -16.90 4.07
C LEU A 136 7.81 -16.70 2.91
N LEU A 137 7.75 -15.55 2.23
CA LEU A 137 8.66 -15.23 1.14
C LEU A 137 10.11 -15.13 1.62
N SER A 138 10.36 -14.52 2.80
CA SER A 138 11.69 -14.44 3.40
C SER A 138 12.26 -15.83 3.72
N LEU A 139 11.43 -16.75 4.22
CA LEU A 139 11.84 -18.14 4.45
C LEU A 139 12.20 -18.84 3.14
N VAL A 140 11.38 -18.67 2.10
CA VAL A 140 11.66 -19.23 0.77
C VAL A 140 12.99 -18.71 0.23
N LEU A 141 13.21 -17.39 0.28
CA LEU A 141 14.46 -16.77 -0.18
C LEU A 141 15.67 -17.25 0.61
N TRP A 142 15.51 -17.46 1.92
CA TRP A 142 16.56 -18.01 2.77
C TRP A 142 16.97 -19.42 2.32
N PHE A 143 16.03 -20.26 1.87
CA PHE A 143 16.33 -21.58 1.31
C PHE A 143 16.93 -21.53 -0.10
N LEU A 144 16.57 -20.54 -0.93
CA LEU A 144 17.09 -20.42 -2.29
C LEU A 144 18.54 -19.92 -2.32
N GLY A 145 18.97 -19.11 -1.36
CA GLY A 145 20.35 -18.60 -1.25
C GLY A 145 20.79 -17.61 -2.35
N GLU A 146 19.96 -17.37 -3.36
CA GLU A 146 20.25 -16.49 -4.50
C GLU A 146 19.55 -15.12 -4.35
N PRO A 147 20.19 -14.02 -4.78
CA PRO A 147 19.56 -12.70 -4.78
C PRO A 147 18.45 -12.65 -5.83
N VAL A 148 17.22 -12.37 -5.38
CA VAL A 148 16.05 -12.22 -6.26
C VAL A 148 15.84 -10.75 -6.61
N GLY A 149 15.66 -10.46 -7.89
CA GLY A 149 15.40 -9.11 -8.37
C GLY A 149 14.06 -8.54 -7.89
N VAL A 150 13.98 -7.21 -7.77
CA VAL A 150 12.81 -6.47 -7.28
C VAL A 150 11.53 -6.83 -8.01
N PHE A 151 11.59 -7.06 -9.33
CA PHE A 151 10.45 -7.51 -10.13
C PHE A 151 9.85 -8.82 -9.62
N ALA A 152 10.68 -9.85 -9.42
CA ALA A 152 10.22 -11.17 -8.97
C ALA A 152 9.79 -11.14 -7.50
N LEU A 153 10.46 -10.34 -6.66
CA LEU A 153 10.03 -10.09 -5.29
C LEU A 153 8.63 -9.47 -5.23
N ALA A 154 8.40 -8.40 -5.98
CA ALA A 154 7.11 -7.72 -6.02
C ALA A 154 6.01 -8.64 -6.58
N ALA A 155 6.29 -9.39 -7.66
CA ALA A 155 5.34 -10.34 -8.23
C ALA A 155 4.94 -11.45 -7.25
N GLY A 156 5.93 -12.09 -6.62
CA GLY A 156 5.68 -13.16 -5.65
C GLY A 156 4.96 -12.64 -4.42
N LEU A 157 5.36 -11.48 -3.91
CA LEU A 157 4.75 -10.87 -2.73
C LEU A 157 3.30 -10.45 -2.99
N VAL A 158 3.02 -9.73 -4.09
CA VAL A 158 1.64 -9.35 -4.45
C VAL A 158 0.77 -10.59 -4.58
N ALA A 159 1.28 -11.63 -5.23
CA ALA A 159 0.49 -12.83 -5.44
C ALA A 159 0.16 -13.54 -4.12
N LEU A 160 1.13 -13.64 -3.23
CA LEU A 160 0.98 -14.26 -1.94
C LEU A 160 0.06 -13.43 -1.02
N VAL A 161 0.20 -12.11 -1.00
CA VAL A 161 -0.66 -11.20 -0.23
C VAL A 161 -2.10 -11.29 -0.73
N GLY A 162 -2.33 -11.21 -2.04
CA GLY A 162 -3.68 -11.29 -2.60
C GLY A 162 -4.38 -12.61 -2.28
N ALA A 163 -3.67 -13.74 -2.44
CA ALA A 163 -4.21 -15.05 -2.11
C ALA A 163 -4.51 -15.20 -0.60
N LEU A 164 -3.61 -14.73 0.27
CA LEU A 164 -3.82 -14.76 1.72
C LEU A 164 -4.95 -13.83 2.16
N PHE A 165 -5.10 -12.67 1.51
CA PHE A 165 -6.15 -11.70 1.79
C PHE A 165 -7.53 -12.30 1.54
N GLU A 166 -7.77 -12.82 0.34
CA GLU A 166 -9.03 -13.46 -0.04
C GLU A 166 -9.40 -14.64 0.87
N LEU A 167 -8.41 -15.45 1.22
CA LEU A 167 -8.62 -16.58 2.14
C LEU A 167 -9.02 -16.13 3.55
N SER A 168 -8.49 -14.98 3.99
CA SER A 168 -8.59 -14.50 5.37
C SER A 168 -9.73 -13.52 5.61
N GLU A 169 -10.15 -12.78 4.58
CA GLU A 169 -11.08 -11.65 4.69
C GLU A 169 -12.37 -12.04 5.41
N ARG A 170 -13.03 -13.10 4.94
CA ARG A 170 -14.35 -13.52 5.46
C ARG A 170 -14.35 -13.83 6.95
N TRP A 171 -13.22 -14.31 7.47
CA TRP A 171 -13.09 -14.70 8.88
C TRP A 171 -12.58 -13.54 9.74
N LEU A 172 -11.52 -12.85 9.29
CA LEU A 172 -10.92 -11.77 10.07
C LEU A 172 -11.76 -10.49 10.08
N VAL A 173 -12.48 -10.13 9.01
CA VAL A 173 -13.32 -8.92 9.00
C VAL A 173 -14.41 -9.04 10.07
N ARG A 174 -15.02 -10.21 10.22
CA ARG A 174 -16.01 -10.48 11.26
C ARG A 174 -15.44 -10.32 12.66
N LEU A 175 -14.21 -10.81 12.88
CA LEU A 175 -13.52 -10.70 14.16
C LEU A 175 -13.14 -9.24 14.47
N GLY A 176 -12.63 -8.51 13.47
CA GLY A 176 -12.19 -7.12 13.60
C GLY A 176 -13.32 -6.14 13.84
N ILE A 177 -14.46 -6.31 13.16
CA ILE A 177 -15.64 -5.45 13.35
C ILE A 177 -16.13 -5.48 14.81
N ALA A 178 -16.02 -6.63 15.48
CA ALA A 178 -16.48 -6.82 16.85
C ALA A 178 -15.57 -6.17 17.91
N TRP A 179 -14.29 -5.93 17.60
CA TRP A 179 -13.29 -5.45 18.57
C TRP A 179 -12.94 -3.96 18.41
N LEU A 180 -13.18 -3.37 17.25
CA LEU A 180 -12.68 -2.04 16.91
C LEU A 180 -13.76 -0.95 17.07
N PRO A 181 -13.45 0.17 17.75
CA PRO A 181 -14.38 1.30 17.85
C PRO A 181 -14.53 2.01 16.50
N GLY A 182 -15.76 2.01 15.95
CA GLY A 182 -16.05 2.61 14.64
C GLY A 182 -15.81 4.12 14.53
N VAL A 183 -15.67 4.82 15.66
CA VAL A 183 -15.36 6.26 15.71
C VAL A 183 -13.89 6.55 15.40
N VAL A 184 -12.99 5.61 15.72
CA VAL A 184 -11.53 5.81 15.61
C VAL A 184 -10.97 5.28 14.29
N SER A 185 -11.72 4.41 13.60
CA SER A 185 -11.28 3.76 12.37
C SER A 185 -10.95 4.75 11.25
N ALA A 186 -11.89 5.63 10.89
CA ALA A 186 -11.72 6.58 9.80
C ALA A 186 -10.59 7.61 10.06
N PRO A 187 -10.46 8.23 11.25
CA PRO A 187 -9.32 9.09 11.57
C PRO A 187 -7.96 8.40 11.39
N LEU A 188 -7.81 7.18 11.90
CA LEU A 188 -6.54 6.46 11.83
C LEU A 188 -6.17 6.09 10.40
N VAL A 189 -7.12 5.54 9.64
CA VAL A 189 -6.90 5.18 8.24
C VAL A 189 -6.59 6.42 7.39
N ALA A 190 -7.35 7.51 7.58
CA ALA A 190 -7.10 8.76 6.87
C ALA A 190 -5.72 9.37 7.22
N GLY A 191 -5.32 9.36 8.49
CA GLY A 191 -4.01 9.81 8.94
C GLY A 191 -2.86 8.99 8.37
N LEU A 192 -3.02 7.66 8.35
CA LEU A 192 -2.06 6.74 7.75
C LEU A 192 -1.87 7.02 6.26
N LEU A 193 -2.96 7.16 5.51
CA LEU A 193 -2.90 7.42 4.08
C LEU A 193 -2.36 8.82 3.77
N ALA A 194 -2.72 9.81 4.57
CA ALA A 194 -2.14 11.15 4.48
C ALA A 194 -0.61 11.12 4.66
N ASN A 195 -0.12 10.33 5.61
CA ASN A 195 1.31 10.13 5.85
C ASN A 195 2.00 9.47 4.64
N VAL A 196 1.42 8.41 4.07
CA VAL A 196 1.98 7.77 2.88
C VAL A 196 2.08 8.74 1.70
N VAL A 197 1.02 9.53 1.46
CA VAL A 197 1.04 10.56 0.40
C VAL A 197 2.10 11.61 0.67
N ALA A 198 2.25 12.08 1.92
CA ALA A 198 3.29 13.03 2.27
C ALA A 198 4.70 12.47 2.07
N GLY A 199 4.92 11.19 2.39
CA GLY A 199 6.17 10.49 2.08
C GLY A 199 6.46 10.48 0.58
N SER A 200 5.47 10.18 -0.26
CA SER A 200 5.62 10.24 -1.72
C SER A 200 5.94 11.64 -2.23
N ILE A 201 5.26 12.68 -1.70
CA ILE A 201 5.53 14.08 -2.05
C ILE A 201 6.92 14.50 -1.58
N TRP A 202 7.37 14.03 -0.40
CA TRP A 202 8.71 14.29 0.10
C TRP A 202 9.78 13.71 -0.84
N ILE A 203 9.61 12.46 -1.30
CA ILE A 203 10.54 11.82 -2.25
C ILE A 203 10.62 12.65 -3.55
N ILE A 204 9.47 13.05 -4.11
CA ILE A 204 9.42 13.82 -5.37
C ILE A 204 9.92 15.26 -5.16
N GLY A 205 9.59 15.89 -4.05
CA GLY A 205 10.01 17.25 -3.73
C GLY A 205 11.50 17.37 -3.50
N ASN A 206 12.14 16.33 -2.96
CA ASN A 206 13.58 16.31 -2.73
C ASN A 206 14.38 16.10 -4.02
N THR A 207 13.85 15.43 -5.06
CA THR A 207 14.61 15.25 -6.32
C THR A 207 14.93 16.57 -7.04
N THR A 208 14.20 17.65 -6.75
CA THR A 208 14.38 18.97 -7.39
C THR A 208 15.29 19.91 -6.61
N VAL A 209 15.64 19.58 -5.36
CA VAL A 209 16.51 20.41 -4.51
C VAL A 209 17.96 20.07 -4.80
N THR A 210 18.69 21.02 -5.41
CA THR A 210 20.11 20.90 -5.78
C THR A 210 21.08 20.88 -4.58
N ALA A 211 20.57 20.98 -3.35
CA ALA A 211 21.35 21.10 -2.12
C ALA A 211 21.33 19.84 -1.24
N LEU A 212 20.82 18.70 -1.73
CA LEU A 212 20.87 17.45 -0.98
C LEU A 212 22.30 16.92 -0.84
N ASP A 213 22.56 16.24 0.28
CA ASP A 213 23.81 15.51 0.42
C ASP A 213 23.88 14.36 -0.62
N ALA A 214 25.10 13.99 -1.01
CA ALA A 214 25.30 12.97 -2.04
C ALA A 214 24.69 11.60 -1.65
N HIS A 215 24.60 11.32 -0.35
CA HIS A 215 24.04 10.07 0.17
C HIS A 215 22.51 9.99 -0.04
N THR A 216 21.80 11.07 0.23
CA THR A 216 20.34 11.18 0.07
C THR A 216 19.97 11.20 -1.40
N GLN A 217 20.75 11.88 -2.25
CA GLN A 217 20.54 11.86 -3.69
C GLN A 217 20.68 10.44 -4.27
N GLN A 218 21.72 9.72 -3.87
CA GLN A 218 21.94 8.34 -4.28
C GLN A 218 20.81 7.41 -3.78
N ALA A 219 20.34 7.61 -2.55
CA ALA A 219 19.20 6.87 -2.01
C ALA A 219 17.92 7.07 -2.84
N ILE A 220 17.60 8.33 -3.16
CA ILE A 220 16.43 8.67 -3.96
C ILE A 220 16.54 8.09 -5.38
N GLU A 221 17.70 8.19 -6.01
CA GLU A 221 17.92 7.61 -7.34
C GLU A 221 17.69 6.09 -7.34
N GLN A 222 18.20 5.40 -6.33
CA GLN A 222 18.00 3.96 -6.18
C GLN A 222 16.52 3.59 -5.94
N VAL A 223 15.79 4.38 -5.14
CA VAL A 223 14.34 4.20 -4.94
C VAL A 223 13.61 4.35 -6.29
N LEU A 224 13.93 5.39 -7.06
CA LEU A 224 13.29 5.63 -8.37
C LEU A 224 13.60 4.55 -9.40
N GLN A 225 14.77 3.91 -9.33
CA GLN A 225 15.12 2.78 -10.20
C GLN A 225 14.35 1.51 -9.86
N ASP A 226 13.98 1.31 -8.59
CA ASP A 226 13.27 0.11 -8.12
C ASP A 226 11.74 0.18 -8.28
N ILE A 227 11.17 1.39 -8.44
CA ILE A 227 9.72 1.58 -8.62
C ILE A 227 9.20 0.96 -9.92
N PRO A 228 9.74 1.24 -11.12
CA PRO A 228 9.25 0.64 -12.36
C PRO A 228 9.25 -0.90 -12.38
N PRO A 229 10.33 -1.62 -11.99
CA PRO A 229 10.29 -3.08 -11.93
C PRO A 229 9.34 -3.58 -10.84
N GLY A 230 9.22 -2.87 -9.72
CA GLY A 230 8.21 -3.14 -8.68
C GLY A 230 6.78 -3.07 -9.19
N LEU A 231 6.47 -2.01 -9.93
CA LEU A 231 5.16 -1.79 -10.54
C LEU A 231 4.81 -2.90 -11.54
N LEU A 232 5.72 -3.23 -12.44
CA LEU A 232 5.51 -4.30 -13.43
C LEU A 232 5.41 -5.68 -12.78
N GLY A 233 6.27 -5.96 -11.80
CA GLY A 233 6.23 -7.21 -11.04
C GLY A 233 4.92 -7.36 -10.29
N GLY A 234 4.51 -6.30 -9.59
CA GLY A 234 3.25 -6.27 -8.89
C GLY A 234 2.04 -6.40 -9.82
N MET A 235 2.05 -5.75 -10.99
CA MET A 235 1.01 -5.92 -12.01
C MET A 235 0.87 -7.38 -12.43
N LEU A 236 1.99 -8.05 -12.71
CA LEU A 236 2.01 -9.47 -13.07
C LEU A 236 1.51 -10.35 -11.92
N GLY A 237 1.99 -10.12 -10.70
CA GLY A 237 1.54 -10.85 -9.51
C GLY A 237 0.04 -10.70 -9.25
N GLY A 238 -0.47 -9.48 -9.40
CA GLY A 238 -1.89 -9.18 -9.25
C GLY A 238 -2.72 -9.86 -10.32
N SER A 239 -2.36 -9.71 -11.60
CA SER A 239 -3.05 -10.36 -12.72
C SER A 239 -3.06 -11.89 -12.59
N MET A 240 -1.94 -12.51 -12.18
CA MET A 240 -1.88 -13.96 -11.95
C MET A 240 -2.80 -14.41 -10.81
N THR A 241 -2.87 -13.62 -9.75
CA THR A 241 -3.73 -13.92 -8.59
C THR A 241 -5.20 -13.80 -8.95
N GLY A 242 -5.58 -12.71 -9.63
CA GLY A 242 -6.94 -12.52 -10.12
C GLY A 242 -7.38 -13.66 -11.03
N LEU A 243 -6.53 -14.08 -11.98
CA LEU A 243 -6.83 -15.23 -12.84
C LEU A 243 -7.00 -16.53 -12.04
N LEU A 244 -6.14 -16.76 -11.04
CA LEU A 244 -6.21 -17.96 -10.21
C LEU A 244 -7.49 -17.99 -9.37
N LEU A 245 -7.88 -16.85 -8.79
CA LEU A 245 -9.12 -16.70 -8.04
C LEU A 245 -10.36 -16.91 -8.91
N GLU A 246 -10.37 -16.32 -10.11
CA GLU A 246 -11.44 -16.50 -11.10
C GLU A 246 -11.58 -17.97 -11.50
N ILE A 247 -10.47 -18.69 -11.71
CA ILE A 247 -10.47 -20.13 -12.01
C ILE A 247 -11.01 -20.95 -10.83
N LEU A 248 -10.70 -20.55 -9.59
CA LEU A 248 -11.20 -21.20 -8.37
C LEU A 248 -12.68 -20.85 -8.07
N GLY A 249 -13.30 -19.98 -8.87
CA GLY A 249 -14.72 -19.63 -8.76
C GLY A 249 -15.02 -18.43 -7.88
N PHE A 250 -14.01 -17.65 -7.48
CA PHE A 250 -14.19 -16.34 -6.86
C PHE A 250 -14.44 -15.32 -7.97
N ARG A 251 -15.69 -14.88 -8.12
CA ARG A 251 -16.06 -13.87 -9.13
C ARG A 251 -16.12 -12.50 -8.50
N LEU A 252 -15.35 -11.57 -9.05
CA LEU A 252 -15.43 -10.14 -8.72
C LEU A 252 -16.83 -9.55 -8.91
N GLU A 253 -17.61 -10.09 -9.84
CA GLU A 253 -18.98 -9.63 -10.15
C GLU A 253 -19.98 -9.82 -9.01
N ASP A 254 -19.71 -10.74 -8.07
CA ASP A 254 -20.62 -11.02 -6.95
C ASP A 254 -20.43 -10.07 -5.76
N GLU A 255 -19.37 -9.25 -5.77
CA GLU A 255 -18.97 -8.36 -4.66
C GLU A 255 -19.06 -6.85 -4.98
N ILE A 256 -19.31 -6.47 -6.25
CA ILE A 256 -19.53 -5.08 -6.71
C ILE A 256 -21.04 -4.79 -6.74
#